data_AF-A0A1K1LBJ9-F1
#
_entry.id   AF-A0A1K1LBJ9-F1
#
_cell.length_a   1.000
_cell.length_b   1.000
_cell.length_c   1.000
_cell.angle_alpha   90.00
_cell.angle_beta   90.00
_cell.angle_gamma   90.00
#
_symmetry.space_group_name_H-M   'P 1'
#
loop_
_entity.id
_entity.type
_entity.pdbx_description
1 polymer ?
#
loop_
_entity_poly.entity_id
_entity_poly.type
_entity_poly.pdbx_seq_one_letter_code
_entity_poly.pdbx_strand_id
1 'polypeptide(L)'
;MTYSLAGQTITAPDASGHGLDISNGQDWLVEDCLIDLSACPLGQLDEAVGVVWGSSAVFRRCVIRGAAKLVLCGSGDTDKVNVERGKTVIFEDCILEDFGRRGPEAQSGMRVMLRGCLIRNWCAPDRFDVRSFGSWAHHGGSIEAVGCVFDQPRFWHGWHIMARDWLAHLGQAWNDEDLRGLLRPANWLPGVCRGLVATAGGQVRAENCHATRWWIRLEGHHGPRMSPNQAQALMARLEGML
;
A
#
# COMPACT_ATOMS: atom_id res chain seq x y z
N MET A 1 0.69 -25.73 3.12
CA MET A 1 -0.61 -25.79 3.82
C MET A 1 -1.16 -24.39 3.78
N THR A 2 -2.44 -24.18 3.45
CA THR A 2 -3.01 -22.84 3.36
C THR A 2 -3.73 -22.51 4.67
N TYR A 3 -3.30 -21.44 5.34
CA TYR A 3 -3.96 -20.91 6.52
C TYR A 3 -5.16 -20.08 6.08
N SER A 4 -6.23 -20.09 6.86
CA SER A 4 -7.44 -19.34 6.55
C SER A 4 -7.89 -18.51 7.75
N LEU A 5 -8.23 -17.26 7.50
CA LEU A 5 -8.82 -16.32 8.45
C LEU A 5 -10.06 -15.71 7.80
N ALA A 6 -11.22 -15.86 8.42
CA ALA A 6 -12.48 -15.36 7.83
C ALA A 6 -13.35 -14.66 8.87
N GLY A 7 -13.98 -13.55 8.48
CA GLY A 7 -14.99 -12.85 9.29
C GLY A 7 -14.46 -12.24 10.60
N GLN A 8 -13.15 -12.02 10.71
CA GLN A 8 -12.52 -11.52 11.94
C GLN A 8 -12.46 -10.00 11.96
N THR A 9 -12.52 -9.43 13.17
CA THR A 9 -12.24 -8.03 13.44
C THR A 9 -11.01 -7.93 14.33
N ILE A 10 -9.92 -7.38 13.79
CA ILE A 10 -8.65 -7.16 14.47
C ILE A 10 -8.56 -5.66 14.79
N THR A 11 -8.53 -5.34 16.08
CA THR A 11 -8.54 -3.94 16.58
C THR A 11 -7.34 -3.59 17.47
N ALA A 12 -6.43 -4.54 17.66
CA ALA A 12 -5.22 -4.37 18.43
C ALA A 12 -4.07 -5.13 17.75
N PRO A 13 -2.84 -4.63 17.85
CA PRO A 13 -1.68 -5.34 17.33
C PRO A 13 -1.30 -6.52 18.22
N ASP A 14 -0.48 -7.40 17.67
CA ASP A 14 0.27 -8.41 18.39
C ASP A 14 1.44 -7.80 19.19
N ALA A 15 2.24 -8.67 19.83
CA ALA A 15 3.37 -8.25 20.66
C ALA A 15 4.49 -7.54 19.87
N SER A 16 4.57 -7.75 18.56
CA SER A 16 5.50 -7.08 17.65
C SER A 16 4.95 -5.77 17.09
N GLY A 17 3.70 -5.44 17.36
CA GLY A 17 3.06 -4.22 16.85
C GLY A 17 2.31 -4.41 15.53
N HIS A 18 2.19 -5.64 15.01
CA HIS A 18 1.46 -5.89 13.76
C HIS A 18 -0.02 -6.18 14.03
N GLY A 19 -0.92 -5.69 13.17
CA GLY A 19 -2.32 -6.15 13.21
C GLY A 19 -2.45 -7.62 12.81
N LEU A 20 -1.84 -7.97 11.67
CA LEU A 20 -1.76 -9.34 11.17
C LEU A 20 -0.37 -9.60 10.58
N ASP A 21 0.44 -10.38 11.31
CA ASP A 21 1.74 -10.84 10.83
C ASP A 21 1.63 -12.18 10.08
N ILE A 22 2.10 -12.19 8.84
CA ILE A 22 2.15 -13.34 7.93
C ILE A 22 3.62 -13.57 7.53
N SER A 23 4.39 -14.12 8.47
CA SER A 23 5.85 -14.31 8.37
C SER A 23 6.31 -15.78 8.44
N ASN A 24 5.38 -16.73 8.44
CA ASN A 24 5.65 -18.16 8.67
C ASN A 24 6.01 -18.98 7.39
N GLY A 25 6.17 -18.32 6.25
CA GLY A 25 6.52 -18.95 4.98
C GLY A 25 5.38 -19.73 4.32
N GLN A 26 4.15 -19.61 4.82
CA GLN A 26 2.96 -20.31 4.33
C GLN A 26 2.09 -19.42 3.45
N ASP A 27 1.14 -20.04 2.76
CA ASP A 27 0.15 -19.32 1.98
C ASP A 27 -1.09 -19.07 2.85
N TRP A 28 -1.67 -17.88 2.75
CA TRP A 28 -2.82 -17.45 3.54
C TRP A 28 -4.00 -17.04 2.67
N LEU A 29 -5.20 -17.31 3.18
CA LEU A 29 -6.46 -16.80 2.66
C LEU A 29 -7.12 -16.00 3.77
N VAL A 30 -7.34 -14.71 3.54
CA VAL A 30 -7.96 -13.77 4.48
C VAL A 30 -9.21 -13.21 3.81
N GLU A 31 -10.40 -13.53 4.34
CA GLU A 31 -11.65 -13.17 3.71
C GLU A 31 -12.59 -12.45 4.68
N ASP A 32 -13.28 -11.42 4.20
CA ASP A 32 -14.35 -10.74 4.96
C ASP A 32 -13.87 -10.24 6.34
N CYS A 33 -12.62 -9.79 6.44
CA CYS A 33 -12.01 -9.33 7.69
C CYS A 33 -11.90 -7.80 7.75
N LEU A 34 -12.04 -7.26 8.95
CA LEU A 34 -11.77 -5.87 9.29
C LEU A 34 -10.51 -5.80 10.15
N ILE A 35 -9.47 -5.13 9.67
CA ILE A 35 -8.25 -4.84 10.41
C ILE A 35 -8.24 -3.33 10.63
N ASP A 36 -8.65 -2.90 11.81
CA ASP A 36 -8.86 -1.49 12.15
C ASP A 36 -8.05 -1.10 13.37
N LEU A 37 -6.87 -0.52 13.14
CA LEU A 37 -5.96 -0.09 14.19
C LEU A 37 -6.11 1.40 14.52
N SER A 38 -7.22 2.02 14.12
CA SER A 38 -7.45 3.46 14.30
C SER A 38 -7.45 3.87 15.78
N ALA A 39 -7.84 2.97 16.69
CA ALA A 39 -7.82 3.23 18.13
C ALA A 39 -6.42 3.09 18.76
N CYS A 40 -5.44 2.53 18.04
CA CYS A 40 -4.11 2.25 18.57
C CYS A 40 -3.18 3.46 18.43
N PRO A 41 -2.38 3.79 19.47
CA PRO A 41 -1.32 4.79 19.35
C PRO A 41 -0.25 4.36 18.34
N LEU A 42 0.20 5.27 17.47
CA LEU A 42 1.20 4.97 16.44
C LEU A 42 2.50 4.38 16.98
N GLY A 43 2.94 4.79 18.17
CA GLY A 43 4.16 4.27 18.79
C GLY A 43 4.08 2.79 19.21
N GLN A 44 2.89 2.18 19.15
CA GLN A 44 2.67 0.76 19.44
C GLN A 44 2.47 -0.07 18.15
N LEU A 45 2.46 0.58 16.99
CA LEU A 45 2.19 -0.05 15.71
C LEU A 45 3.47 -0.18 14.88
N ASP A 46 3.64 -1.34 14.27
CA ASP A 46 4.56 -1.51 13.14
C ASP A 46 3.78 -1.45 11.83
N GLU A 47 3.22 -2.56 11.36
CA GLU A 47 2.30 -2.63 10.20
C GLU A 47 0.89 -3.08 10.57
N ALA A 48 -0.14 -2.60 9.86
CA ALA A 48 -1.45 -3.27 9.96
C ALA A 48 -1.38 -4.71 9.43
N VAL A 49 -0.67 -4.93 8.33
CA VAL A 49 -0.42 -6.25 7.74
C VAL A 49 1.02 -6.35 7.25
N GLY A 50 1.73 -7.38 7.71
CA GLY A 50 3.04 -7.77 7.18
C GLY A 50 2.92 -9.11 6.45
N VAL A 51 3.30 -9.17 5.17
CA VAL A 51 3.44 -10.43 4.42
C VAL A 51 4.89 -10.56 3.99
N VAL A 52 5.66 -11.31 4.76
CA VAL A 52 7.13 -11.35 4.67
C VAL A 52 7.66 -12.77 4.81
N TRP A 53 8.98 -12.91 4.66
CA TRP A 53 9.74 -14.13 4.98
C TRP A 53 9.24 -15.40 4.28
N GLY A 54 8.86 -15.23 3.00
CA GLY A 54 8.48 -16.32 2.10
C GLY A 54 7.00 -16.69 2.13
N SER A 55 6.16 -15.94 2.83
CA SER A 55 4.71 -16.14 2.82
C SER A 55 4.05 -15.56 1.57
N SER A 56 2.87 -16.08 1.22
CA SER A 56 1.97 -15.52 0.21
C SER A 56 0.59 -15.28 0.83
N ALA A 57 -0.23 -14.39 0.28
CA ALA A 57 -1.56 -14.19 0.81
C ALA A 57 -2.58 -13.76 -0.26
N VAL A 58 -3.84 -14.14 -0.05
CA VAL A 58 -4.99 -13.61 -0.79
C VAL A 58 -5.94 -12.97 0.22
N PHE A 59 -6.14 -11.67 0.09
CA PHE A 59 -7.12 -10.88 0.82
C PHE A 59 -8.34 -10.67 -0.07
N ARG A 60 -9.52 -11.02 0.41
CA ARG A 60 -10.79 -10.79 -0.29
C ARG A 60 -11.77 -10.07 0.60
N ARG A 61 -12.39 -9.02 0.05
CA ARG A 61 -13.45 -8.28 0.74
C ARG A 61 -13.01 -7.84 2.15
N CYS A 62 -11.75 -7.45 2.28
CA CYS A 62 -11.17 -7.01 3.55
C CYS A 62 -11.12 -5.49 3.62
N VAL A 63 -11.19 -4.95 4.83
CA VAL A 63 -10.92 -3.55 5.12
C VAL A 63 -9.70 -3.48 6.03
N ILE A 64 -8.68 -2.74 5.64
CA ILE A 64 -7.45 -2.55 6.39
C ILE A 64 -7.23 -1.05 6.56
N ARG A 65 -7.18 -0.57 7.81
CA ARG A 65 -7.09 0.87 8.09
C ARG A 65 -6.45 1.26 9.42
N GLY A 66 -6.17 2.55 9.55
CA GLY A 66 -5.86 3.18 10.83
C GLY A 66 -4.40 3.05 11.28
N ALA A 67 -3.48 2.69 10.39
CA ALA A 67 -2.06 2.48 10.72
C ALA A 67 -1.13 3.47 10.02
N ALA A 68 0.03 3.75 10.64
CA ALA A 68 1.07 4.53 9.97
C ALA A 68 1.65 3.78 8.77
N LYS A 69 1.96 2.49 8.95
CA LYS A 69 2.38 1.59 7.89
C LYS A 69 1.26 0.57 7.68
N LEU A 70 0.62 0.56 6.52
CA LEU A 70 -0.56 -0.27 6.33
C LEU A 70 -0.20 -1.72 5.97
N VAL A 71 0.36 -1.94 4.78
CA VAL A 71 0.62 -3.27 4.20
C VAL A 71 2.04 -3.34 3.64
N LEU A 72 2.89 -4.16 4.26
CA LEU A 72 4.22 -4.47 3.75
C LEU A 72 4.24 -5.84 3.07
N CYS A 73 4.69 -5.89 1.82
CA CYS A 73 4.92 -7.11 1.06
C CYS A 73 6.41 -7.24 0.73
N GLY A 74 7.12 -8.04 1.52
CA GLY A 74 8.57 -8.22 1.47
C GLY A 74 9.27 -7.39 2.54
N SER A 75 10.16 -8.02 3.30
CA SER A 75 10.82 -7.42 4.49
C SER A 75 11.86 -6.36 4.13
N GLY A 76 12.51 -6.49 2.97
CA GLY A 76 13.70 -5.71 2.62
C GLY A 76 14.99 -6.27 3.23
N ASP A 77 14.89 -7.36 4.00
CA ASP A 77 16.03 -8.05 4.60
C ASP A 77 16.80 -8.80 3.51
N THR A 78 18.09 -8.51 3.38
CA THR A 78 18.92 -9.06 2.28
C THR A 78 19.00 -10.59 2.34
N ASP A 79 18.98 -11.21 3.53
CA ASP A 79 18.97 -12.66 3.69
C ASP A 79 17.62 -13.31 3.36
N LYS A 80 16.54 -12.51 3.29
CA LYS A 80 15.17 -13.00 3.00
C LYS A 80 14.76 -12.84 1.53
N VAL A 81 15.50 -12.06 0.74
CA VAL A 81 15.20 -11.84 -0.69
C VAL A 81 14.99 -13.16 -1.45
N ASN A 82 15.77 -14.20 -1.17
CA ASN A 82 15.67 -15.48 -1.89
C ASN A 82 14.35 -16.23 -1.60
N VAL A 83 13.81 -16.11 -0.39
CA VAL A 83 12.55 -16.79 -0.02
C VAL A 83 11.31 -15.95 -0.40
N GLU A 84 11.47 -14.63 -0.48
CA GLU A 84 10.42 -13.69 -0.85
C GLU A 84 10.26 -13.55 -2.37
N ARG A 85 11.35 -13.69 -3.14
CA ARG A 85 11.32 -13.50 -4.60
C ARG A 85 10.29 -14.40 -5.27
N GLY A 86 9.40 -13.77 -6.04
CA GLY A 86 8.36 -14.46 -6.79
C GLY A 86 7.12 -14.84 -5.98
N LYS A 87 7.11 -14.59 -4.66
CA LYS A 87 5.89 -14.69 -3.83
C LYS A 87 4.88 -13.63 -4.22
N THR A 88 3.62 -13.91 -3.96
CA THR A 88 2.51 -13.09 -4.44
C THR A 88 1.54 -12.76 -3.32
N VAL A 89 1.12 -11.49 -3.25
CA VAL A 89 0.01 -11.04 -2.41
C VAL A 89 -1.09 -10.49 -3.32
N ILE A 90 -2.32 -10.96 -3.13
CA ILE A 90 -3.46 -10.57 -3.95
C ILE A 90 -4.49 -9.89 -3.04
N PHE A 91 -4.97 -8.72 -3.45
CA PHE A 91 -6.11 -8.04 -2.86
C PHE A 91 -7.24 -8.01 -3.87
N GLU A 92 -8.39 -8.55 -3.50
CA GLU A 92 -9.61 -8.64 -4.30
C GLU A 92 -10.73 -7.92 -3.55
N ASP A 93 -11.27 -6.87 -4.15
CA ASP A 93 -12.39 -6.09 -3.59
C ASP A 93 -12.12 -5.59 -2.15
N CYS A 94 -10.90 -5.12 -1.88
CA CYS A 94 -10.51 -4.63 -0.56
C CYS A 94 -10.54 -3.11 -0.45
N ILE A 95 -10.69 -2.60 0.77
CA ILE A 95 -10.48 -1.19 1.12
C ILE A 95 -9.18 -1.07 1.92
N LEU A 96 -8.26 -0.26 1.43
CA LEU A 96 -7.05 0.17 2.12
C LEU A 96 -7.19 1.65 2.41
N GLU A 97 -7.43 2.04 3.67
CA GLU A 97 -7.79 3.43 3.99
C GLU A 97 -7.17 3.98 5.27
N ASP A 98 -7.15 5.32 5.38
CA ASP A 98 -6.74 6.06 6.57
C ASP A 98 -5.37 5.62 7.12
N PHE A 99 -4.33 5.88 6.33
CA PHE A 99 -2.98 5.43 6.65
C PHE A 99 -1.89 6.46 6.35
N GLY A 100 -0.73 6.28 6.97
CA GLY A 100 0.45 7.11 6.68
C GLY A 100 1.06 6.75 5.32
N ARG A 101 1.41 5.47 5.15
CA ARG A 101 2.10 4.90 3.99
C ARG A 101 1.88 3.39 3.85
N ARG A 102 2.38 2.81 2.76
CA ARG A 102 2.33 1.37 2.45
C ARG A 102 0.93 0.82 2.17
N GLY A 103 0.17 1.37 1.25
CA GLY A 103 -1.14 0.82 0.85
C GLY A 103 -1.19 0.24 -0.57
N PRO A 104 -0.40 -0.78 -0.96
CA PRO A 104 0.69 -1.51 -0.27
C PRO A 104 2.11 -1.07 -0.68
N GLU A 105 3.14 -1.48 0.07
CA GLU A 105 4.56 -1.42 -0.35
C GLU A 105 5.03 -2.81 -0.80
N ALA A 106 5.62 -2.92 -2.00
CA ALA A 106 6.15 -4.18 -2.55
C ALA A 106 7.67 -4.08 -2.78
N GLN A 107 8.41 -5.01 -2.17
CA GLN A 107 9.87 -5.09 -2.30
C GLN A 107 10.38 -6.53 -2.31
N SER A 108 11.70 -6.73 -2.29
CA SER A 108 12.37 -8.05 -2.28
C SER A 108 11.99 -8.98 -3.44
N GLY A 109 11.53 -8.46 -4.58
CA GLY A 109 11.06 -9.29 -5.69
C GLY A 109 9.67 -9.91 -5.47
N MET A 110 8.90 -9.45 -4.48
CA MET A 110 7.50 -9.86 -4.30
C MET A 110 6.58 -9.17 -5.30
N ARG A 111 5.48 -9.85 -5.61
CA ARG A 111 4.45 -9.38 -6.53
C ARG A 111 3.18 -9.07 -5.76
N VAL A 112 2.58 -7.92 -6.01
CA VAL A 112 1.28 -7.55 -5.45
C VAL A 112 0.27 -7.34 -6.57
N MET A 113 -0.91 -7.92 -6.43
CA MET A 113 -2.03 -7.71 -7.34
C MET A 113 -3.17 -7.02 -6.61
N LEU A 114 -3.63 -5.88 -7.10
CA LEU A 114 -4.79 -5.15 -6.62
C LEU A 114 -5.90 -5.31 -7.65
N ARG A 115 -7.06 -5.84 -7.26
CA ARG A 115 -8.19 -6.10 -8.15
C ARG A 115 -9.46 -5.53 -7.55
N GLY A 116 -10.06 -4.55 -8.22
CA GLY A 116 -11.30 -3.96 -7.73
C GLY A 116 -11.17 -3.28 -6.36
N CYS A 117 -9.97 -2.83 -5.98
CA CYS A 117 -9.71 -2.27 -4.65
C CYS A 117 -9.90 -0.76 -4.60
N LEU A 118 -10.17 -0.24 -3.39
CA LEU A 118 -10.14 1.18 -3.06
C LEU A 118 -8.92 1.47 -2.18
N ILE A 119 -8.06 2.37 -2.64
CA ILE A 119 -6.92 2.88 -1.88
C ILE A 119 -7.23 4.33 -1.56
N ARG A 120 -7.43 4.67 -0.29
CA ARG A 120 -8.00 5.95 0.12
C ARG A 120 -7.24 6.62 1.25
N ASN A 121 -7.17 7.95 1.20
CA ASN A 121 -6.72 8.81 2.31
C ASN A 121 -5.38 8.39 2.94
N TRP A 122 -4.39 8.08 2.08
CA TRP A 122 -3.00 7.96 2.55
C TRP A 122 -2.49 9.33 3.03
N CYS A 123 -1.35 9.40 3.71
CA CYS A 123 -0.88 10.65 4.33
C CYS A 123 -1.87 11.22 5.36
N ALA A 124 -2.73 10.37 5.94
CA ALA A 124 -3.68 10.82 6.95
C ALA A 124 -2.90 11.51 8.09
N PRO A 125 -3.22 12.77 8.47
CA PRO A 125 -2.38 13.55 9.38
C PRO A 125 -2.13 12.91 10.75
N ASP A 126 -3.12 12.18 11.25
CA ASP A 126 -3.06 11.43 12.51
C ASP A 126 -2.32 10.09 12.38
N ARG A 127 -1.96 9.69 11.16
CA ARG A 127 -1.25 8.44 10.83
C ARG A 127 0.10 8.67 10.14
N PHE A 128 0.45 9.90 9.78
CA PHE A 128 1.69 10.19 9.08
C PHE A 128 2.92 9.96 9.98
N ASP A 129 3.86 9.15 9.51
CA ASP A 129 5.14 8.90 10.18
C ASP A 129 6.31 9.65 9.53
N VAL A 130 6.63 9.36 8.27
CA VAL A 130 7.87 9.84 7.63
C VAL A 130 7.71 10.11 6.13
N ARG A 131 7.05 9.22 5.39
CA ARG A 131 7.00 9.27 3.92
C ARG A 131 5.71 8.63 3.45
N SER A 132 4.87 9.36 2.74
CA SER A 132 3.57 8.89 2.31
C SER A 132 3.50 8.50 0.83
N PHE A 133 2.64 7.55 0.53
CA PHE A 133 2.24 7.09 -0.80
C PHE A 133 1.06 6.12 -0.64
N GLY A 134 0.21 6.05 -1.65
CA GLY A 134 -0.82 5.02 -1.79
C GLY A 134 -0.16 3.67 -1.95
N SER A 135 0.43 3.38 -3.11
CA SER A 135 1.09 2.11 -3.41
C SER A 135 2.47 2.34 -4.04
N TRP A 136 3.46 1.56 -3.62
CA TRP A 136 4.85 1.74 -4.09
C TRP A 136 5.59 0.42 -4.28
N ALA A 137 6.18 0.25 -5.46
CA ALA A 137 7.06 -0.88 -5.77
C ALA A 137 8.52 -0.41 -5.83
N HIS A 138 9.43 -1.09 -5.14
CA HIS A 138 10.87 -0.83 -5.21
C HIS A 138 11.71 -2.10 -4.97
N HIS A 139 13.03 -2.01 -5.18
CA HIS A 139 13.98 -3.13 -4.99
C HIS A 139 13.52 -4.47 -5.61
N GLY A 140 13.07 -4.40 -6.87
CA GLY A 140 12.61 -5.56 -7.65
C GLY A 140 11.19 -6.03 -7.36
N GLY A 141 10.49 -5.44 -6.38
CA GLY A 141 9.06 -5.69 -6.17
C GLY A 141 8.21 -5.18 -7.32
N SER A 142 6.99 -5.71 -7.46
CA SER A 142 6.04 -5.24 -8.46
C SER A 142 4.61 -5.14 -7.95
N ILE A 143 3.87 -4.15 -8.47
CA ILE A 143 2.43 -3.96 -8.19
C ILE A 143 1.65 -3.88 -9.50
N GLU A 144 0.65 -4.73 -9.65
CA GLU A 144 -0.33 -4.67 -10.74
C GLU A 144 -1.69 -4.27 -10.17
N ALA A 145 -2.23 -3.14 -10.60
CA ALA A 145 -3.55 -2.66 -10.22
C ALA A 145 -4.54 -2.76 -11.38
N VAL A 146 -5.65 -3.47 -11.18
CA VAL A 146 -6.69 -3.68 -12.19
C VAL A 146 -8.03 -3.26 -11.61
N GLY A 147 -8.70 -2.32 -12.29
CA GLY A 147 -10.04 -1.90 -11.86
C GLY A 147 -10.07 -1.23 -10.49
N CYS A 148 -8.98 -0.57 -10.06
CA CYS A 148 -8.89 0.03 -8.73
C CYS A 148 -9.20 1.53 -8.75
N VAL A 149 -9.61 2.07 -7.60
CA VAL A 149 -9.79 3.51 -7.38
C VAL A 149 -8.75 4.00 -6.36
N PHE A 150 -8.05 5.06 -6.72
CA PHE A 150 -7.13 5.78 -5.84
C PHE A 150 -7.77 7.13 -5.48
N ASP A 151 -8.13 7.28 -4.20
CA ASP A 151 -8.81 8.46 -3.69
C ASP A 151 -7.99 9.19 -2.62
N GLN A 152 -7.45 10.36 -2.99
CA GLN A 152 -6.78 11.24 -2.05
C GLN A 152 -7.55 12.56 -1.96
N PRO A 153 -8.47 12.71 -0.98
CA PRO A 153 -9.35 13.86 -0.92
C PRO A 153 -8.61 15.17 -0.62
N ARG A 154 -7.47 15.12 0.07
CA ARG A 154 -6.74 16.30 0.54
C ARG A 154 -5.33 16.33 -0.05
N PHE A 155 -5.02 17.44 -0.73
CA PHE A 155 -3.65 17.70 -1.18
C PHE A 155 -2.78 18.26 -0.06
N TRP A 156 -3.34 19.04 0.86
CA TRP A 156 -2.57 19.79 1.84
C TRP A 156 -2.86 19.34 3.27
N HIS A 157 -1.81 18.96 3.99
CA HIS A 157 -1.87 18.54 5.40
C HIS A 157 -1.01 19.42 6.33
N GLY A 158 -0.63 20.61 5.86
CA GLY A 158 0.20 21.54 6.62
C GLY A 158 1.68 21.41 6.30
N TRP A 159 2.41 22.53 6.41
CA TRP A 159 3.80 22.65 5.98
C TRP A 159 4.72 21.58 6.58
N HIS A 160 4.56 21.27 7.87
CA HIS A 160 5.39 20.30 8.57
C HIS A 160 5.32 18.89 7.96
N ILE A 161 4.12 18.38 7.66
CA ILE A 161 3.93 17.08 6.99
C ILE A 161 4.49 17.15 5.58
N MET A 162 4.10 18.17 4.82
CA MET A 162 4.48 18.29 3.40
C MET A 162 6.00 18.36 3.22
N ALA A 163 6.70 19.15 4.05
CA ALA A 163 8.15 19.26 3.98
C ALA A 163 8.86 17.99 4.46
N ARG A 164 8.40 17.39 5.57
CA ARG A 164 8.99 16.14 6.10
C ARG A 164 8.85 14.99 5.11
N ASP A 165 7.66 14.82 4.55
CA ASP A 165 7.36 13.83 3.52
C ASP A 165 8.24 14.01 2.28
N TRP A 166 8.32 15.23 1.76
CA TRP A 166 9.11 15.54 0.58
C TRP A 166 10.61 15.27 0.79
N LEU A 167 11.17 15.74 1.91
CA LEU A 167 12.57 15.47 2.26
C LEU A 167 12.85 13.98 2.47
N ALA A 168 11.90 13.23 3.05
CA ALA A 168 12.04 11.79 3.22
C ALA A 168 12.03 11.02 1.89
N HIS A 169 11.23 11.46 0.91
CA HIS A 169 11.27 10.93 -0.46
C HIS A 169 12.60 11.22 -1.15
N LEU A 170 13.15 12.43 -0.99
CA LEU A 170 14.46 12.78 -1.56
C LEU A 170 15.60 11.99 -0.90
N GLY A 171 15.56 11.86 0.42
CA GLY A 171 16.53 11.04 1.17
C GLY A 171 16.51 9.58 0.75
N GLN A 172 15.31 9.00 0.55
CA GLN A 172 15.17 7.65 0.03
C GLN A 172 15.71 7.52 -1.40
N ALA A 173 15.36 8.45 -2.29
CA ALA A 173 15.84 8.44 -3.66
C ALA A 173 17.37 8.51 -3.75
N TRP A 174 18.00 9.29 -2.87
CA TRP A 174 19.45 9.33 -2.72
C TRP A 174 20.02 8.00 -2.21
N ASN A 175 19.44 7.42 -1.15
CA ASN A 175 19.91 6.16 -0.59
C ASN A 175 19.80 4.98 -1.57
N ASP A 176 18.76 4.96 -2.40
CA ASP A 176 18.50 3.84 -3.31
C ASP A 176 19.22 3.96 -4.66
N GLU A 177 19.37 5.19 -5.17
CA GLU A 177 19.79 5.44 -6.56
C GLU A 177 20.82 6.58 -6.70
N ASP A 178 21.39 7.07 -5.60
CA ASP A 178 22.31 8.20 -5.54
C ASP A 178 21.79 9.44 -6.31
N LEU A 179 22.68 10.15 -7.00
CA LEU A 179 22.35 11.28 -7.85
C LEU A 179 21.31 10.93 -8.93
N ARG A 180 21.29 9.68 -9.42
CA ARG A 180 20.32 9.28 -10.44
C ARG A 180 18.89 9.33 -9.89
N GLY A 181 18.71 9.00 -8.62
CA GLY A 181 17.43 9.14 -7.91
C GLY A 181 16.98 10.59 -7.85
N LEU A 182 17.87 11.51 -7.45
CA LEU A 182 17.55 12.94 -7.34
C LEU A 182 17.24 13.60 -8.69
N LEU A 183 17.79 13.07 -9.80
CA LEU A 183 17.52 13.60 -11.14
C LEU A 183 16.16 13.16 -11.70
N ARG A 184 15.44 12.23 -11.06
CA ARG A 184 14.12 11.78 -11.53
C ARG A 184 13.01 12.71 -11.02
N PRO A 185 12.25 13.38 -11.90
CA PRO A 185 11.17 14.29 -11.47
C PRO A 185 10.10 13.63 -10.60
N ALA A 186 9.85 12.32 -10.79
CA ALA A 186 8.91 11.55 -9.98
C ALA A 186 9.27 11.56 -8.49
N ASN A 187 10.57 11.62 -8.16
CA ASN A 187 11.06 11.63 -6.77
C ASN A 187 10.84 12.96 -6.05
N TRP A 188 10.48 14.01 -6.77
CA TRP A 188 10.15 15.32 -6.22
C TRP A 188 8.66 15.49 -5.90
N LEU A 189 7.83 14.51 -6.24
CA LEU A 189 6.41 14.55 -5.96
C LEU A 189 6.15 14.34 -4.46
N PRO A 190 5.30 15.18 -3.85
CA PRO A 190 4.77 14.91 -2.51
C PRO A 190 4.06 13.56 -2.46
N GLY A 191 4.08 12.91 -1.31
CA GLY A 191 3.50 11.61 -1.04
C GLY A 191 2.00 11.54 -1.27
N VAL A 192 1.27 12.62 -0.97
CA VAL A 192 -0.16 12.77 -1.32
C VAL A 192 -0.42 12.61 -2.83
N CYS A 193 0.55 12.91 -3.68
CA CYS A 193 0.44 12.75 -5.13
C CYS A 193 0.80 11.35 -5.60
N ARG A 194 1.43 10.51 -4.77
CA ARG A 194 1.93 9.19 -5.17
C ARG A 194 0.85 8.14 -4.95
N GLY A 195 -0.03 7.97 -5.94
CA GLY A 195 -1.06 6.94 -5.91
C GLY A 195 -0.49 5.56 -6.16
N LEU A 196 0.17 5.37 -7.31
CA LEU A 196 0.85 4.12 -7.68
C LEU A 196 2.16 4.48 -8.37
N VAL A 197 3.30 4.13 -7.77
CA VAL A 197 4.63 4.54 -8.24
C VAL A 197 5.66 3.42 -8.17
N ALA A 198 6.70 3.50 -8.99
CA ALA A 198 7.85 2.60 -8.96
C ALA A 198 9.19 3.35 -8.92
N THR A 199 10.15 2.85 -8.12
CA THR A 199 11.53 3.34 -8.09
C THR A 199 12.52 2.20 -7.87
N ALA A 200 13.83 2.45 -7.98
CA ALA A 200 14.88 1.50 -7.58
C ALA A 200 14.70 0.06 -8.11
N GLY A 201 14.36 -0.07 -9.40
CA GLY A 201 14.14 -1.37 -10.05
C GLY A 201 12.78 -2.03 -9.77
N GLY A 202 11.89 -1.38 -9.01
CA GLY A 202 10.50 -1.78 -8.88
C GLY A 202 9.70 -1.56 -10.17
N GLN A 203 8.54 -2.19 -10.26
CA GLN A 203 7.67 -2.11 -11.43
C GLN A 203 6.21 -1.92 -11.03
N VAL A 204 5.50 -1.04 -11.74
CA VAL A 204 4.05 -0.91 -11.57
C VAL A 204 3.33 -0.97 -12.90
N ARG A 205 2.12 -1.53 -12.87
CA ARG A 205 1.17 -1.54 -13.99
C ARG A 205 -0.21 -1.19 -13.47
N ALA A 206 -0.92 -0.32 -14.18
CA ALA A 206 -2.31 0.00 -13.90
C ALA A 206 -3.17 -0.25 -15.14
N GLU A 207 -4.29 -0.93 -14.98
CA GLU A 207 -5.25 -1.20 -16.06
C GLU A 207 -6.66 -0.86 -15.58
N ASN A 208 -7.40 -0.09 -16.38
CA ASN A 208 -8.76 0.33 -16.04
C ASN A 208 -8.88 0.89 -14.61
N CYS A 209 -7.89 1.66 -14.14
CA CYS A 209 -7.91 2.30 -12.82
C CYS A 209 -8.38 3.75 -12.90
N HIS A 210 -8.88 4.28 -11.79
CA HIS A 210 -9.31 5.67 -11.64
C HIS A 210 -8.53 6.39 -10.55
N ALA A 211 -8.17 7.64 -10.80
CA ALA A 211 -7.63 8.57 -9.81
C ALA A 211 -8.65 9.70 -9.61
N THR A 212 -9.18 9.86 -8.41
CA THR A 212 -10.31 10.80 -8.17
C THR A 212 -9.90 12.27 -8.29
N ARG A 213 -8.59 12.57 -8.20
CA ARG A 213 -8.03 13.92 -8.26
C ARG A 213 -6.88 13.97 -9.25
N TRP A 214 -6.75 15.11 -9.93
CA TRP A 214 -5.74 15.32 -10.98
C TRP A 214 -4.29 15.28 -10.48
N TRP A 215 -4.06 15.54 -9.18
CA TRP A 215 -2.72 15.50 -8.59
C TRP A 215 -2.25 14.08 -8.26
N ILE A 216 -3.14 13.08 -8.30
CA ILE A 216 -2.80 11.70 -8.01
C ILE A 216 -2.14 11.09 -9.25
N ARG A 217 -0.88 10.70 -9.10
CA ARG A 217 -0.09 10.02 -10.11
C ARG A 217 -0.25 8.51 -10.00
N LEU A 218 -0.67 7.92 -11.12
CA LEU A 218 -0.68 6.47 -11.34
C LEU A 218 0.29 6.16 -12.48
N GLU A 219 1.42 5.56 -12.15
CA GLU A 219 2.42 5.13 -13.14
C GLU A 219 2.04 3.79 -13.78
N GLY A 220 2.65 3.49 -14.93
CA GLY A 220 2.43 2.21 -15.61
C GLY A 220 1.02 2.00 -16.16
N HIS A 221 0.25 3.07 -16.37
CA HIS A 221 -1.12 2.94 -16.88
C HIS A 221 -1.15 2.47 -18.33
N HIS A 222 -1.96 1.44 -18.60
CA HIS A 222 -2.15 0.86 -19.92
C HIS A 222 -3.65 0.69 -20.24
N GLY A 223 -4.02 0.99 -21.47
CA GLY A 223 -5.39 0.87 -21.95
C GLY A 223 -6.32 2.02 -21.50
N PRO A 224 -7.64 1.82 -21.59
CA PRO A 224 -8.61 2.83 -21.18
C PRO A 224 -8.64 3.01 -19.65
N ARG A 225 -8.91 4.25 -19.22
CA ARG A 225 -9.16 4.58 -17.81
C ARG A 225 -10.60 4.26 -17.43
N MET A 226 -10.78 3.88 -16.17
CA MET A 226 -12.11 3.73 -15.58
C MET A 226 -12.82 5.09 -15.56
N SER A 227 -14.08 5.10 -15.98
CA SER A 227 -14.91 6.32 -15.97
C SER A 227 -15.29 6.74 -14.55
N PRO A 228 -15.60 8.03 -14.31
CA PRO A 228 -16.05 8.50 -13.00
C PRO A 228 -17.26 7.75 -12.44
N ASN A 229 -18.24 7.41 -13.29
CA ASN A 229 -19.44 6.67 -12.84
C ASN A 229 -19.09 5.24 -12.40
N GLN A 230 -18.17 4.57 -13.10
CA GLN A 230 -17.68 3.25 -12.69
C GLN A 230 -16.90 3.33 -11.37
N ALA A 231 -16.08 4.38 -11.20
CA ALA A 231 -15.33 4.60 -9.96
C ALA A 231 -16.27 4.81 -8.76
N GLN A 232 -17.30 5.66 -8.93
CA GLN A 232 -18.32 5.88 -7.90
C GLN A 232 -19.10 4.61 -7.58
N ALA A 233 -19.48 3.83 -8.60
CA ALA A 233 -20.17 2.55 -8.39
C ALA A 233 -19.28 1.53 -7.65
N LEU A 234 -17.98 1.48 -7.96
CA LEU A 234 -17.03 0.63 -7.25
C LEU A 234 -16.89 1.06 -5.78
N MET A 235 -16.68 2.36 -5.53
CA MET A 235 -16.59 2.89 -4.16
C MET A 235 -17.84 2.57 -3.36
N ALA A 236 -19.04 2.85 -3.89
CA ALA A 236 -20.30 2.57 -3.21
C ALA A 236 -20.49 1.07 -2.92
N ARG A 237 -20.07 0.19 -3.84
CA ARG A 237 -20.12 -1.26 -3.62
C ARG A 237 -19.21 -1.70 -2.48
N LEU A 238 -17.97 -1.21 -2.46
CA LEU A 238 -16.99 -1.57 -1.43
C LEU A 238 -17.38 -0.98 -0.07
N GLU A 239 -17.85 0.26 -0.03
CA GLU A 239 -18.31 0.91 1.20
C GLU A 239 -19.53 0.20 1.80
N GLY A 240 -20.36 -0.47 1.00
CA GLY A 240 -21.44 -1.32 1.48
C GLY A 240 -20.98 -2.59 2.21
N MET A 241 -19.67 -2.86 2.29
CA MET A 241 -19.08 -3.94 3.09
C MET A 241 -18.81 -3.52 4.55
N LEU A 242 -18.77 -2.22 4.83
CA LEU A 242 -18.57 -1.64 6.18
C LEU A 242 -19.85 -1.67 7.00
#